data_AF-A0A966CKF6-F1
#
_entry.id   AF-A0A966CKF6-F1
#
_cell.length_a   1.000
_cell.length_b   1.000
_cell.length_c   1.000
_cell.angle_alpha   90.00
_cell.angle_beta   90.00
_cell.angle_gamma   90.00
#
_symmetry.space_group_name_H-M   'P 1'
#
loop_
_entity.id
_entity.type
_entity.pdbx_description
1 polymer ?
#
loop_
_entity_poly.entity_id
_entity_poly.type
_entity_poly.pdbx_seq_one_letter_code
_entity_poly.pdbx_strand_id
1 'polypeptide(L)'
;MDLPDETATLNFAARLASVLRPGLMIYLHGDLGAGKTTLVRGVLRALGFAGRVKSPTYTLVEHYEAGGLHLRHFDLYRFRDAEEWESSGFRDEFDRC
;
A
#
# COMPACT_ATOMS: atom_id res chain seq x y z
N MET A 1 8.91 -6.59 -13.56
CA MET A 1 8.90 -7.87 -12.80
C MET A 1 7.63 -8.59 -13.19
N ASP A 2 7.73 -9.86 -13.53
CA ASP A 2 6.57 -10.66 -13.92
C ASP A 2 6.08 -11.49 -12.72
N LEU A 3 4.80 -11.37 -12.39
CA LEU A 3 4.13 -12.06 -11.28
C LEU A 3 2.89 -12.73 -11.87
N PRO A 4 3.04 -13.96 -12.40
CA PRO A 4 2.04 -14.57 -13.29
C PRO A 4 0.74 -14.96 -12.59
N ASP A 5 0.77 -15.10 -11.26
CA ASP A 5 -0.39 -15.50 -10.47
C ASP A 5 -0.38 -14.87 -9.05
N GLU A 6 -1.47 -15.12 -8.32
CA GLU A 6 -1.63 -14.65 -6.95
C GLU A 6 -0.56 -15.24 -6.01
N THR A 7 -0.16 -16.49 -6.18
CA THR A 7 0.86 -17.14 -5.35
C THR A 7 2.22 -16.46 -5.50
N ALA A 8 2.62 -16.13 -6.74
CA ALA A 8 3.83 -15.38 -7.03
C ALA A 8 3.79 -13.98 -6.38
N THR A 9 2.63 -13.33 -6.42
CA THR A 9 2.41 -12.04 -5.75
C THR A 9 2.57 -12.16 -4.24
N LEU A 10 2.00 -13.18 -3.60
CA LEU A 10 2.09 -13.40 -2.16
C LEU A 10 3.52 -13.76 -1.72
N ASN A 11 4.23 -14.59 -2.50
CA ASN A 11 5.63 -14.91 -2.24
C ASN A 11 6.53 -13.67 -2.35
N PHE A 12 6.29 -12.82 -3.35
CA PHE A 12 6.98 -11.54 -3.46
C PHE A 12 6.65 -10.63 -2.28
N ALA A 13 5.38 -10.57 -1.88
CA ALA A 13 4.93 -9.79 -0.74
C ALA A 13 5.63 -10.19 0.56
N ALA A 14 5.82 -11.49 0.82
CA ALA A 14 6.54 -11.98 1.99
C ALA A 14 8.02 -11.56 1.99
N ARG A 15 8.68 -11.65 0.83
CA ARG A 15 10.07 -11.19 0.67
C ARG A 15 10.20 -9.67 0.80
N LEU A 16 9.20 -8.92 0.34
CA LEU A 16 9.15 -7.48 0.50
C LEU A 16 8.97 -7.12 1.99
N ALA A 17 8.06 -7.79 2.68
CA ALA A 17 7.80 -7.59 4.11
C ALA A 17 9.07 -7.77 4.96
N SER A 18 9.92 -8.77 4.66
CA SER A 18 11.14 -9.03 5.42
C SER A 18 12.22 -7.95 5.32
N VAL A 19 12.10 -7.02 4.35
CA VAL A 19 13.05 -5.93 4.16
C VAL A 19 12.47 -4.55 4.50
N LEU A 20 11.21 -4.49 4.95
CA LEU A 20 10.57 -3.24 5.34
C LEU A 20 11.19 -2.68 6.62
N ARG A 21 11.30 -1.35 6.66
CA ARG A 21 11.82 -0.57 7.77
C ARG A 21 11.16 0.82 7.76
N PRO A 22 11.12 1.53 8.90
CA PRO A 22 10.59 2.89 8.97
C PRO A 22 11.25 3.84 7.95
N GLY A 23 10.48 4.79 7.42
CA GLY A 23 10.94 5.77 6.42
C GLY A 23 11.05 5.24 4.98
N LEU A 24 10.64 3.99 4.72
CA LEU A 24 10.53 3.49 3.35
C LEU A 24 9.22 3.93 2.70
N MET A 25 9.32 4.43 1.47
CA MET A 25 8.20 4.77 0.63
C MET A 25 8.19 3.87 -0.61
N ILE A 26 7.06 3.21 -0.86
CA ILE A 26 6.91 2.24 -1.95
C ILE A 26 5.79 2.71 -2.87
N TYR A 27 6.14 2.96 -4.13
CA TYR A 27 5.20 3.33 -5.17
C TYR A 27 4.77 2.10 -5.97
N LEU A 28 3.47 1.81 -5.95
CA LEU A 28 2.88 0.70 -6.71
C LEU A 28 2.22 1.23 -7.97
N HIS A 29 2.80 0.95 -9.13
CA HIS A 29 2.27 1.35 -10.44
C HIS A 29 1.62 0.17 -11.15
N GLY A 30 0.56 0.45 -11.89
CA GLY A 30 -0.15 -0.52 -12.73
C GLY A 30 -1.61 -0.16 -12.91
N ASP A 31 -2.26 -0.77 -13.88
CA ASP A 31 -3.66 -0.48 -14.24
C ASP A 31 -4.66 -0.91 -13.16
N LEU A 32 -5.92 -0.53 -13.34
CA LEU A 32 -7.01 -1.02 -12.51
C LEU A 32 -7.08 -2.56 -12.63
N GLY A 33 -7.07 -3.24 -11.48
CA GLY A 33 -7.06 -4.70 -11.44
C GLY A 33 -5.66 -5.34 -11.54
N ALA A 34 -4.57 -4.58 -11.69
CA ALA A 34 -3.20 -5.11 -11.76
C ALA A 34 -2.67 -5.80 -10.48
N GLY A 35 -3.50 -5.99 -9.45
CA GLY A 35 -3.11 -6.71 -8.23
C GLY A 35 -2.37 -5.88 -7.17
N LYS A 36 -2.29 -4.55 -7.30
CA LYS A 36 -1.66 -3.66 -6.29
C LYS A 36 -2.17 -3.90 -4.87
N THR A 37 -3.49 -3.92 -4.69
CA THR A 37 -4.12 -4.19 -3.38
C THR A 37 -3.88 -5.62 -2.89
N THR A 38 -3.72 -6.59 -3.81
CA THR A 38 -3.35 -7.97 -3.47
C THR A 38 -1.93 -8.02 -2.91
N LEU A 39 -0.99 -7.29 -3.50
CA LEU A 39 0.37 -7.17 -2.99
C LEU A 39 0.39 -6.52 -1.59
N VAL A 40 -0.31 -5.39 -1.39
CA VAL A 40 -0.41 -4.72 -0.07
C VAL A 40 -0.97 -5.67 0.98
N ARG A 41 -2.04 -6.40 0.64
CA ARG A 41 -2.63 -7.40 1.55
C ARG A 41 -1.62 -8.49 1.88
N GLY A 42 -0.90 -9.01 0.88
CA GLY A 42 0.15 -10.02 1.09
C GLY A 42 1.23 -9.54 2.05
N VAL A 43 1.69 -8.29 1.91
CA VAL A 43 2.71 -7.69 2.78
C VAL A 43 2.19 -7.61 4.21
N LEU A 44 0.97 -7.08 4.41
CA LEU A 44 0.36 -6.96 5.73
C LEU A 44 0.15 -8.33 6.39
N ARG A 45 -0.26 -9.34 5.62
CA ARG A 45 -0.39 -10.72 6.12
C ARG A 45 0.96 -11.30 6.53
N ALA A 46 2.02 -11.10 5.73
CA ALA A 46 3.36 -11.54 6.06
C ALA A 46 3.93 -10.85 7.31
N LEU A 47 3.50 -9.63 7.61
CA LEU A 47 3.80 -8.91 8.85
C LEU A 47 2.89 -9.29 10.04
N GLY A 48 1.98 -10.26 9.86
CA GLY A 48 1.11 -10.75 10.93
C GLY A 48 -0.20 -9.97 11.14
N PHE A 49 -0.55 -9.02 10.28
CA PHE A 49 -1.84 -8.34 10.37
C PHE A 49 -2.98 -9.31 10.05
N ALA A 50 -3.95 -9.46 10.96
CA ALA A 50 -5.11 -10.34 10.76
C ALA A 50 -6.40 -9.60 10.34
N GLY A 51 -6.41 -8.27 10.38
CA GLY A 51 -7.58 -7.44 10.08
C GLY A 51 -7.97 -7.42 8.60
N ARG A 52 -9.06 -6.69 8.28
CA ARG A 52 -9.51 -6.51 6.90
C ARG A 52 -8.61 -5.50 6.18
N VAL A 53 -8.12 -5.87 5.00
CA VAL A 53 -7.36 -4.97 4.10
C VAL A 53 -8.23 -4.66 2.89
N LYS A 54 -8.65 -3.39 2.76
CA LYS A 54 -9.43 -2.86 1.64
C LYS A 54 -8.59 -1.80 0.91
N SER A 55 -8.92 -1.53 -0.35
CA SER A 55 -8.35 -0.35 -1.02
C SER A 55 -8.99 0.92 -0.40
N PRO A 56 -8.18 1.93 -0.03
CA PRO A 56 -8.64 3.24 0.42
C PRO A 56 -9.32 4.09 -0.66
N THR A 57 -10.07 3.51 -1.61
CA THR A 57 -10.59 4.26 -2.77
C THR A 57 -11.40 5.51 -2.41
N TYR A 58 -12.03 5.54 -1.22
CA TYR A 58 -12.80 6.69 -0.72
C TYR A 58 -12.16 7.38 0.49
N THR A 59 -11.39 6.65 1.29
CA THR A 59 -10.71 7.18 2.49
C THR A 59 -9.34 7.77 2.17
N LEU A 60 -8.83 7.50 0.96
CA LEU A 60 -7.54 7.89 0.38
C LEU A 60 -6.32 7.33 1.10
N VAL A 61 -6.40 7.13 2.41
CA VAL A 61 -5.41 6.44 3.24
C VAL A 61 -6.08 5.44 4.17
N GLU A 62 -5.43 4.30 4.39
CA GLU A 62 -5.72 3.37 5.48
C GLU A 62 -4.45 3.13 6.31
N HIS A 63 -4.61 3.05 7.63
CA HIS A 63 -3.53 2.82 8.58
C HIS A 63 -3.53 1.40 9.10
N TYR A 64 -2.34 0.81 9.19
CA TYR A 64 -2.13 -0.53 9.69
C TYR A 64 -0.96 -0.58 10.68
N GLU A 65 -1.13 -1.36 11.74
CA GLU A 65 -0.04 -1.72 12.65
C GLU A 65 0.27 -3.20 12.45
N ALA A 66 1.48 -3.50 11.98
CA ALA A 66 1.89 -4.87 11.65
C ALA A 66 3.42 -5.02 11.72
N GLY A 67 3.91 -6.14 12.24
CA GLY A 67 5.35 -6.41 12.32
C GLY A 67 6.17 -5.35 13.08
N GLY A 68 5.55 -4.62 14.01
CA GLY A 68 6.17 -3.49 14.72
C GLY A 68 6.31 -2.20 13.88
N LEU A 69 5.64 -2.13 12.72
CA LEU A 69 5.64 -0.97 11.83
C LEU A 69 4.26 -0.31 11.79
N HIS A 70 4.25 1.01 11.60
CA HIS A 70 3.07 1.76 11.19
C HIS A 70 3.09 1.92 9.67
N LEU A 71 2.17 1.25 8.97
CA LEU A 71 2.05 1.31 7.52
C LEU A 71 0.89 2.21 7.13
N ARG A 72 1.13 3.10 6.16
CA ARG A 72 0.10 3.91 5.51
C ARG A 72 -0.08 3.42 4.09
N HIS A 73 -1.29 2.99 3.75
CA HIS A 73 -1.65 2.59 2.40
C HIS A 73 -2.42 3.72 1.74
N PHE A 74 -1.82 4.38 0.76
CA PHE A 74 -2.46 5.38 -0.07
C PHE A 74 -2.97 4.76 -1.38
N ASP A 75 -4.17 5.13 -1.80
CA ASP A 75 -4.69 4.81 -3.14
C ASP A 75 -5.11 6.09 -3.86
N LEU A 76 -4.23 6.51 -4.78
CA LEU A 76 -4.35 7.78 -5.49
C LEU A 76 -5.05 7.63 -6.85
N TYR A 77 -5.66 6.47 -7.16
CA TYR A 77 -6.26 6.22 -8.48
C TYR A 77 -7.32 7.26 -8.89
N ARG A 78 -7.92 7.96 -7.92
CA ARG A 78 -8.94 8.99 -8.17
C ARG A 78 -8.41 10.38 -8.40
N PHE A 79 -7.17 10.67 -8.00
CA PHE A 79 -6.57 11.98 -8.24
C PHE A 79 -6.28 12.14 -9.72
N ARG A 80 -6.92 13.14 -10.32
CA ARG A 80 -6.79 13.43 -11.75
C ARG A 80 -5.59 14.33 -12.05
N ASP A 81 -5.20 15.13 -11.08
CA ASP A 81 -4.09 16.06 -11.17
C ASP A 81 -3.47 16.34 -9.80
N ALA A 82 -2.34 17.08 -9.84
CA ALA A 82 -1.61 17.47 -8.63
C ALA A 82 -2.39 18.49 -7.77
N GLU A 83 -3.34 19.24 -8.34
CA GLU A 83 -4.09 20.26 -7.63
C GLU A 83 -5.13 19.63 -6.69
N GLU A 84 -5.78 18.55 -7.13
CA GLU A 84 -6.62 17.73 -6.26
C GLU A 84 -5.81 17.14 -5.10
N TRP A 85 -4.56 16.69 -5.34
CA TRP A 85 -3.67 16.22 -4.27
C TRP A 85 -3.35 17.31 -3.25
N GLU A 86 -2.95 18.50 -3.72
CA GLU A 86 -2.61 19.63 -2.85
C GLU A 86 -3.81 20.09 -2.00
N SER A 87 -5.01 20.11 -2.59
CA SER A 87 -6.24 20.51 -1.90
C SER A 87 -6.83 19.44 -0.97
N SER A 88 -6.34 18.20 -1.06
CA SER A 88 -6.90 17.06 -0.33
C SER A 88 -6.64 17.05 1.18
N GLY A 89 -5.65 17.84 1.64
CA GLY A 89 -5.20 17.83 3.04
C GLY A 89 -4.34 16.61 3.42
N PHE A 90 -4.11 15.65 2.51
CA PHE A 90 -3.26 14.47 2.79
C PHE A 90 -1.77 14.74 2.69
N ARG A 91 -1.34 15.92 2.21
CA ARG A 91 0.07 16.31 2.12
C ARG A 91 0.76 16.25 3.48
N ASP A 92 0.12 16.79 4.51
CA ASP A 92 0.65 16.80 5.88
C ASP A 92 0.76 15.39 6.48
N GLU A 93 -0.09 14.45 6.03
CA GLU A 93 -0.07 13.05 6.47
C GLU A 93 0.96 12.22 5.70
N PHE A 94 1.17 12.54 4.43
CA PHE A 94 2.21 11.98 3.59
C PHE A 94 3.60 12.41 4.06
N ASP A 95 3.81 13.68 4.39
CA ASP A 95 5.09 14.24 4.82
C ASP A 95 5.58 13.70 6.18
N ARG A 96 4.69 13.01 6.92
CA ARG A 96 5.00 12.33 8.20
C ARG A 96 5.38 10.86 8.02
N CYS A 97 5.58 10.37 6.78
CA CYS A 97 5.93 8.97 6.49
C CYS A 97 7.44 8.69 6.62
#